data_AF-A0A3D0LXB2-F1
#
_entry.id   AF-A0A3D0LXB2-F1
#
_cell.length_a   1.000
_cell.length_b   1.000
_cell.length_c   1.000
_cell.angle_alpha   90.00
_cell.angle_beta   90.00
_cell.angle_gamma   90.00
#
_symmetry.space_group_name_H-M   'P 1'
#
loop_
_entity.id
_entity.type
_entity.pdbx_description
1 polymer ?
#
loop_
_entity_poly.entity_id
_entity_poly.type
_entity_poly.pdbx_seq_one_letter_code
_entity_poly.pdbx_strand_id
1 'polypeptide(L)' 'MKRRKKINPALDLFGEVIITRDDIETWIDIIPKIPASSTMRRNWYKRCWDVADKVRQAKINGTWDDIINQQTYL' A
#
# COMPACT_ATOMS: atom_id res chain seq x y z
N MET A 1 -4.11 -24.41 12.48
CA MET A 1 -3.30 -23.19 12.35
C MET A 1 -2.95 -23.00 10.86
N LYS A 2 -3.63 -22.11 10.13
CA LYS A 2 -3.35 -21.92 8.69
C LYS A 2 -1.99 -21.22 8.55
N ARG A 3 -1.01 -21.85 7.90
CA ARG A 3 0.26 -21.20 7.53
C ARG A 3 -0.07 -20.01 6.63
N ARG A 4 0.16 -18.78 7.10
CA ARG A 4 0.14 -17.59 6.22
C ARG A 4 1.18 -17.84 5.12
N LYS A 5 0.75 -17.87 3.87
CA LYS A 5 1.64 -17.99 2.73
C LYS A 5 2.44 -16.68 2.68
N LYS A 6 3.73 -16.72 3.02
CA LYS A 6 4.61 -15.56 2.83
C LYS A 6 4.67 -15.30 1.33
N ILE A 7 4.12 -14.18 0.90
CA ILE A 7 4.25 -13.73 -0.48
C ILE A 7 5.55 -12.96 -0.54
N ASN A 8 6.47 -13.41 -1.39
CA ASN A 8 7.69 -12.65 -1.65
C ASN A 8 7.29 -11.42 -2.48
N PRO A 9 7.63 -10.20 -2.04
CA PRO A 9 7.34 -9.01 -2.82
C PRO A 9 8.09 -9.06 -4.16
N ALA A 10 7.49 -8.51 -5.21
CA ALA A 10 8.16 -8.35 -6.49
C ALA A 10 9.38 -7.42 -6.31
N LEU A 11 10.54 -7.86 -6.78
CA LEU A 11 11.80 -7.13 -6.70
C LEU A 11 12.22 -6.65 -8.09
N ASP A 12 12.91 -5.52 -8.14
CA ASP A 12 13.56 -5.02 -9.35
C ASP A 12 14.90 -5.74 -9.63
N LEU A 13 15.63 -5.27 -10.64
CA LEU A 13 16.93 -5.84 -11.03
C LEU A 13 18.03 -5.67 -9.97
N PHE A 14 17.81 -4.84 -8.95
CA PHE A 14 18.73 -4.56 -7.85
C PHE A 14 18.30 -5.20 -6.54
N GLY A 15 17.18 -5.95 -6.53
CA GLY A 15 16.64 -6.58 -5.32
C GLY A 15 15.81 -5.62 -4.46
N GLU A 16 15.44 -4.45 -4.96
CA GLU A 16 14.56 -3.52 -4.26
C GLU A 16 13.09 -3.86 -4.50
N VAL A 17 12.24 -3.65 -3.50
CA VAL A 17 10.80 -3.88 -3.65
C VAL A 17 10.19 -2.89 -4.63
N ILE A 18 9.51 -3.42 -5.65
CA ILE A 18 8.82 -2.61 -6.66
C ILE A 18 7.59 -1.95 -6.03
N ILE A 19 7.53 -0.63 -6.17
CA ILE A 19 6.41 0.22 -5.74
C ILE A 19 5.90 0.96 -6.97
N THR A 20 4.66 0.68 -7.33
CA THR A 20 3.99 1.30 -8.46
C THR A 20 3.15 2.48 -8.01
N ARG A 21 2.75 3.32 -8.97
CA ARG A 21 1.76 4.37 -8.71
C ARG A 21 0.45 3.78 -8.21
N ASP A 22 0.02 2.65 -8.76
CA ASP A 22 -1.25 2.00 -8.41
C ASP A 22 -1.22 1.46 -6.98
N ASP A 23 -0.06 0.99 -6.49
CA ASP A 23 0.09 0.63 -5.08
C ASP A 23 -0.16 1.85 -4.16
N ILE A 24 0.39 3.01 -4.53
CA ILE A 24 0.22 4.25 -3.76
C ILE A 24 -1.24 4.70 -3.77
N GLU A 25 -1.93 4.63 -4.92
CA GLU A 25 -3.34 5.00 -5.00
C GLU A 25 -4.22 4.01 -4.22
N THR A 26 -3.97 2.70 -4.34
CA THR A 26 -4.70 1.65 -3.60
C THR A 26 -4.58 1.87 -2.09
N TRP A 27 -3.38 2.18 -1.58
CA TRP A 27 -3.19 2.52 -0.17
C TRP A 27 -4.02 3.72 0.27
N ILE A 28 -4.19 4.73 -0.57
CA ILE A 28 -4.93 5.94 -0.20
C ILE A 28 -6.43 5.68 -0.27
N ASP A 29 -6.87 4.86 -1.22
CA ASP A 29 -8.28 4.49 -1.40
C ASP A 29 -8.85 3.71 -0.23
N ILE A 30 -8.01 3.01 0.54
CA ILE A 30 -8.45 2.33 1.77
C ILE A 30 -8.56 3.28 2.98
N ILE A 31 -8.06 4.52 2.92
CA ILE A 31 -8.10 5.46 4.06
C ILE A 31 -9.45 6.20 4.07
N PRO A 32 -10.38 5.90 5.01
CA PRO A 32 -11.76 6.40 4.93
C PRO A 32 -11.87 7.93 5.04
N LYS A 33 -10.87 8.59 5.63
CA LYS A 33 -10.85 10.04 5.88
C LYS A 33 -10.31 10.86 4.70
N ILE A 34 -9.87 10.23 3.62
CA ILE A 34 -9.32 10.91 2.44
C ILE A 34 -10.28 10.72 1.26
N PRO A 35 -11.06 11.75 0.90
CA PRO A 35 -11.99 11.64 -0.22
C PRO A 35 -11.24 11.37 -1.53
N ALA A 36 -11.73 10.41 -2.32
CA ALA A 36 -11.18 10.12 -3.65
C ALA A 36 -11.18 11.33 -4.59
N SER A 37 -12.19 12.20 -4.47
CA SER A 37 -12.32 13.42 -5.26
C SER A 37 -11.34 14.54 -4.89
N SER A 38 -10.66 14.47 -3.73
CA SER A 38 -9.82 15.55 -3.23
C SER A 38 -8.33 15.34 -3.58
N THR A 39 -7.95 15.72 -4.81
CA THR A 39 -6.57 15.63 -5.30
C THR A 39 -5.57 16.34 -4.37
N MET A 40 -5.94 17.51 -3.83
CA MET A 40 -5.09 18.26 -2.91
C MET A 40 -4.80 17.47 -1.62
N ARG A 41 -5.83 16.91 -0.97
CA ARG A 41 -5.66 16.14 0.28
C ARG A 41 -4.90 14.84 0.04
N ARG A 42 -5.18 14.13 -1.07
CA ARG A 42 -4.45 12.93 -1.47
C ARG A 42 -2.96 13.23 -1.67
N ASN A 43 -2.62 14.30 -2.39
CA ASN A 43 -1.23 14.69 -2.64
C ASN A 43 -0.52 15.15 -1.36
N TRP A 44 -1.21 15.89 -0.50
CA TRP A 44 -0.67 16.26 0.81
C TRP A 44 -0.35 15.02 1.65
N TYR A 45 -1.29 14.06 1.72
CA TYR A 45 -1.09 12.83 2.47
C TYR A 45 0.07 11.99 1.92
N LYS A 46 0.18 11.82 0.59
CA LYS A 46 1.30 11.12 -0.07
C LYS A 46 2.66 11.64 0.42
N ARG A 47 2.81 12.96 0.46
CA ARG A 47 4.05 13.64 0.82
C ARG A 47 4.32 13.61 2.32
N CYS A 48 3.33 13.97 3.13
CA CYS A 48 3.51 14.10 4.58
C CYS A 48 3.70 12.75 5.28
N TRP A 49 3.21 11.67 4.69
CA TRP A 49 3.21 10.35 5.32
C TRP A 49 4.08 9.31 4.62
N ASP A 50 4.85 9.71 3.61
CA ASP A 50 5.70 8.83 2.80
C ASP A 50 5.01 7.50 2.48
N VAL A 51 3.90 7.61 1.73
CA VAL A 51 3.07 6.45 1.40
C VAL A 51 3.87 5.39 0.65
N ALA A 52 4.85 5.80 -0.16
CA ALA A 52 5.74 4.88 -0.85
C ALA A 52 6.50 4.01 0.16
N ASP A 53 7.14 4.59 1.17
CA ASP A 53 7.84 3.78 2.17
C ASP A 53 6.90 2.86 2.97
N LYS A 54 5.70 3.34 3.33
CA LYS A 54 4.71 2.49 4.00
C LYS A 54 4.29 1.28 3.17
N VAL A 55 4.06 1.47 1.88
CA VAL A 55 3.79 0.39 0.92
C VAL A 55 4.98 -0.58 0.88
N ARG A 56 6.21 -0.06 0.80
CA ARG A 56 7.44 -0.86 0.82
C ARG A 56 7.50 -1.78 2.04
N GLN A 57 7.35 -1.20 3.23
CA GLN A 57 7.40 -1.93 4.49
C GLN A 57 6.28 -2.98 4.57
N ALA A 58 5.07 -2.65 4.13
CA ALA A 58 3.96 -3.60 4.09
C ALA A 58 4.24 -4.79 3.16
N LYS A 59 4.86 -4.55 2.00
CA LYS A 59 5.27 -5.60 1.05
C LYS A 59 6.41 -6.46 1.59
N ILE A 60 7.44 -5.87 2.21
CA ILE A 60 8.55 -6.60 2.87
C ILE A 60 8.02 -7.48 4.00
N ASN A 61 7.11 -6.95 4.81
CA ASN A 61 6.53 -7.66 5.95
C ASN A 61 5.47 -8.69 5.55
N GLY A 62 5.08 -8.74 4.27
CA GLY A 62 4.05 -9.64 3.75
C GLY A 62 2.65 -9.32 4.27
N THR A 63 2.39 -8.08 4.70
CA THR A 63 1.07 -7.62 5.20
C THR A 63 0.30 -6.79 4.18
N TRP A 64 0.86 -6.56 2.99
CA TRP A 64 0.26 -5.76 1.93
C TRP A 64 -1.16 -6.22 1.57
N ASP A 65 -1.32 -7.50 1.24
CA ASP A 65 -2.62 -8.06 0.85
C ASP A 65 -3.66 -7.94 1.97
N ASP A 66 -3.25 -8.16 3.22
CA ASP A 66 -4.15 -8.01 4.37
C ASP A 66 -4.64 -6.57 4.55
N ILE A 67 -3.81 -5.59 4.20
CA ILE A 67 -4.12 -4.16 4.29
C ILE A 67 -5.11 -3.77 3.17
N ILE A 68 -4.85 -4.15 1.92
CA ILE A 68 -5.70 -3.75 0.80
C ILE A 68 -7.03 -4.53 0.75
N ASN A 69 -7.08 -5.75 1.28
CA ASN A 69 -8.31 -6.54 1.34
C ASN A 69 -9.32 -6.05 2.40
N GLN A 70 -8.94 -5.09 3.27
CA GLN A 70 -9.87 -4.46 4.22
C GLN A 70 -11.02 -3.71 3.54
N GLN A 71 -10.92 -3.43 2.23
CA GLN A 71 -12.01 -2.89 1.43
C GLN A 71 -13.24 -3.80 1.31
N THR A 72 -13.12 -5.12 1.58
CA THR A 72 -14.20 -6.09 1.33
C THR A 72 -15.30 -6.13 2.42
N TYR A 73 -15.18 -5.34 3.50
CA TYR A 73 -16.10 -5.41 4.66
C TYR A 73 -16.88 -4.11 4.95
N LEU A 74 -17.01 -3.23 3.96
CA LEU A 74 -17.89 -2.05 4.00
C LEU A 74 -18.87 -2.09 2.82
#